data_AF-A0A661AL60-F1
#
_entry.id   AF-A0A661AL60-F1
#
_cell.length_a   1.000
_cell.length_b   1.000
_cell.length_c   1.000
_cell.angle_alpha   90.00
_cell.angle_beta   90.00
_cell.angle_gamma   90.00
#
_symmetry.space_group_name_H-M   'P 1'
#
loop_
_entity.id
_entity.type
_entity.pdbx_description
1 polymer ?
#
loop_
_entity_poly.entity_id
_entity_poly.type
_entity_poly.pdbx_seq_one_letter_code
_entity_poly.pdbx_strand_id
1 'polypeptide(L)'
;MGSEVEVRYRNIKYPRIELRTGKVILILPHGKNPEEVLERHKKWIERKLGFIEECKKEAEGKEPVERSEEEFRTLVLSLVEEFSRELGVKVNKVFFRRMSTRWASCSRKGNLTINRLARFLPSHLIEYIVFHELAHLIERRHTDAFWRVVSRKFPSYPSLERELFAYWFKVG
;
A
#
# COMPACT_ATOMS: atom_id res chain seq x y z
N MET A 1 -22.28 14.83 -8.18
CA MET A 1 -21.14 14.49 -9.08
C MET A 1 -20.89 13.01 -8.98
N GLY A 2 -21.40 12.24 -9.94
CA GLY A 2 -21.41 10.78 -9.90
C GLY A 2 -20.00 10.22 -10.07
N SER A 3 -19.55 9.43 -9.11
CA SER A 3 -18.33 8.65 -9.24
C SER A 3 -18.48 7.66 -10.40
N GLU A 4 -17.49 7.58 -11.30
CA GLU A 4 -17.48 6.55 -12.35
C GLU A 4 -17.40 5.17 -11.68
N VAL A 5 -18.50 4.42 -11.74
CA VAL A 5 -18.57 3.03 -11.30
C VAL A 5 -18.36 2.12 -12.50
N GLU A 6 -17.27 1.37 -12.49
CA GLU A 6 -17.00 0.33 -13.48
C GLU A 6 -17.49 -1.02 -12.95
N VAL A 7 -18.43 -1.66 -13.64
CA VAL A 7 -18.96 -2.97 -13.26
C VAL A 7 -18.31 -4.07 -14.10
N ARG A 8 -17.76 -5.10 -13.44
CA ARG A 8 -17.14 -6.26 -14.07
C ARG A 8 -17.81 -7.54 -13.58
N TYR A 9 -18.24 -8.41 -14.50
CA TYR A 9 -18.75 -9.74 -14.15
C TYR A 9 -17.64 -10.77 -14.20
N ARG A 10 -17.54 -11.63 -13.17
CA ARG A 10 -16.58 -12.73 -13.08
C ARG A 10 -17.20 -13.95 -12.41
N ASN A 11 -16.60 -15.11 -12.63
CA ASN A 11 -16.96 -16.34 -11.92
C ASN A 11 -16.47 -16.30 -10.47
N ILE A 12 -17.22 -15.62 -9.60
CA ILE A 12 -16.93 -15.46 -8.16
C ILE A 12 -18.19 -15.70 -7.33
N LYS A 13 -18.02 -16.16 -6.09
CA LYS A 13 -19.15 -16.47 -5.19
C LYS A 13 -19.79 -15.24 -4.56
N TYR A 14 -19.00 -14.18 -4.30
CA TYR A 14 -19.44 -12.99 -3.57
C TYR A 14 -19.01 -11.71 -4.31
N PRO A 15 -19.86 -10.66 -4.35
CA PRO A 15 -19.49 -9.35 -4.85
C PRO A 15 -18.24 -8.78 -4.17
N ARG A 16 -17.43 -8.02 -4.92
CA ARG A 16 -16.28 -7.27 -4.40
C ARG A 16 -16.33 -5.83 -4.89
N ILE A 17 -16.01 -4.90 -4.01
CA ILE A 17 -15.87 -3.48 -4.35
C ILE A 17 -14.39 -3.14 -4.20
N GLU A 18 -13.74 -2.79 -5.30
CA GLU A 18 -12.37 -2.30 -5.33
C GLU A 18 -12.39 -0.80 -5.62
N LEU A 19 -11.46 -0.06 -5.03
CA LEU A 19 -11.26 1.35 -5.35
C LEU A 19 -9.88 1.49 -5.95
N ARG A 20 -9.82 1.95 -7.20
CA ARG A 20 -8.55 2.16 -7.90
C ARG A 20 -8.53 3.58 -8.43
N THR A 21 -7.56 4.37 -7.98
CA THR A 21 -7.29 5.71 -8.55
C THR A 21 -8.54 6.59 -8.67
N GLY A 22 -9.41 6.58 -7.66
CA GLY A 22 -10.66 7.37 -7.64
C GLY A 22 -11.86 6.76 -8.38
N LYS A 23 -11.72 5.59 -8.99
CA LYS A 23 -12.82 4.82 -9.62
C LYS A 23 -13.29 3.69 -8.73
N VAL A 24 -14.61 3.47 -8.71
CA VAL A 24 -15.22 2.33 -8.01
C VAL A 24 -15.32 1.18 -9.00
N ILE A 25 -14.61 0.08 -8.74
CA ILE A 25 -14.70 -1.13 -9.56
C ILE A 25 -15.53 -2.15 -8.79
N LEU A 26 -16.73 -2.42 -9.29
CA LEU A 26 -17.64 -3.41 -8.72
C LEU A 26 -17.50 -4.73 -9.48
N ILE A 27 -16.97 -5.76 -8.82
CA ILE A 27 -16.85 -7.11 -9.39
C ILE A 27 -18.00 -7.98 -8.89
N LEU A 28 -18.81 -8.51 -9.80
CA LEU A 28 -20.04 -9.26 -9.48
C LEU A 28 -20.02 -10.71 -10.00
N PRO A 29 -20.69 -11.64 -9.31
CA PRO A 29 -21.16 -12.88 -9.91
C PRO A 29 -22.12 -12.58 -11.07
N HIS A 30 -22.17 -13.46 -12.08
CA HIS A 30 -23.18 -13.36 -13.13
C HIS A 30 -24.60 -13.38 -12.55
N GLY A 31 -25.48 -12.52 -13.08
CA GLY A 31 -26.89 -12.44 -12.68
C GLY A 31 -27.18 -11.62 -11.41
N LYS A 32 -26.17 -10.99 -10.79
CA LYS A 32 -26.38 -10.07 -9.65
C LYS A 32 -26.61 -8.63 -10.13
N ASN A 33 -27.55 -7.92 -9.48
CA ASN A 33 -27.83 -6.53 -9.76
C ASN A 33 -26.74 -5.60 -9.14
N PRO A 34 -26.05 -4.78 -9.95
CA PRO A 34 -25.08 -3.81 -9.46
C PRO A 34 -25.65 -2.79 -8.47
N GLU A 35 -26.85 -2.26 -8.72
CA GLU A 35 -27.46 -1.19 -7.93
C GLU A 35 -27.76 -1.63 -6.50
N GLU A 36 -28.25 -2.85 -6.32
CA GLU A 36 -28.54 -3.42 -5.00
C GLU A 36 -27.27 -3.52 -4.14
N VAL A 37 -26.15 -3.93 -4.75
CA VAL A 37 -24.87 -4.02 -4.04
C VAL A 37 -24.31 -2.63 -3.72
N LEU A 38 -24.43 -1.68 -4.65
CA LEU A 38 -23.99 -0.31 -4.44
C LEU A 38 -24.79 0.37 -3.34
N GLU A 39 -26.12 0.26 -3.34
CA GLU A 39 -26.97 0.90 -2.33
C GLU A 39 -26.70 0.31 -0.93
N ARG A 40 -26.55 -1.02 -0.83
CA ARG A 40 -26.19 -1.69 0.44
C ARG A 40 -24.87 -1.19 1.01
N HIS A 41 -23.90 -0.85 0.15
CA HIS A 41 -22.57 -0.40 0.56
C HIS A 41 -22.36 1.11 0.39
N LYS A 42 -23.40 1.88 0.09
CA LYS A 42 -23.32 3.29 -0.29
C LYS A 42 -22.54 4.14 0.70
N LYS A 43 -22.91 4.07 1.98
CA LYS A 43 -22.21 4.81 3.05
C LYS A 43 -20.72 4.46 3.14
N TRP A 44 -20.35 3.20 2.90
CA TRP A 44 -18.95 2.77 2.91
C TRP A 44 -18.20 3.30 1.68
N ILE A 45 -18.82 3.26 0.51
CA ILE A 45 -18.27 3.80 -0.75
C ILE A 45 -18.05 5.30 -0.61
N GLU A 46 -19.07 6.05 -0.16
CA GLU A 46 -19.00 7.50 0.03
C GLU A 46 -17.87 7.90 0.99
N ARG A 47 -17.76 7.23 2.14
CA ARG A 47 -16.67 7.47 3.10
C ARG A 47 -15.30 7.22 2.48
N LYS A 48 -15.16 6.12 1.74
CA LYS A 48 -13.88 5.77 1.11
C LYS A 48 -13.51 6.70 -0.05
N LEU A 49 -14.49 7.15 -0.83
CA LEU A 49 -14.28 8.16 -1.87
C LEU A 49 -13.87 9.50 -1.26
N GLY A 50 -14.52 9.92 -0.16
CA GLY A 50 -14.10 11.10 0.60
C GLY A 50 -12.65 11.01 1.07
N PHE A 51 -12.27 9.86 1.66
CA PHE A 51 -10.87 9.59 2.04
C PHE A 51 -9.90 9.66 0.85
N ILE A 52 -10.27 9.10 -0.30
CA ILE A 52 -9.44 9.14 -1.52
C ILE A 52 -9.27 10.58 -2.00
N GLU A 53 -10.34 11.35 -2.05
CA GLU A 53 -10.32 12.74 -2.50
C GLU A 53 -9.47 13.61 -1.57
N GLU A 54 -9.59 13.41 -0.25
CA GLU A 54 -8.70 14.06 0.71
C GLU A 54 -7.23 13.69 0.48
N CYS A 55 -6.92 12.40 0.31
CA CYS A 55 -5.55 11.96 0.04
C CYS A 55 -5.02 12.51 -1.28
N LYS A 56 -5.88 12.66 -2.30
CA LYS A 56 -5.53 13.26 -3.59
C LYS A 56 -5.19 14.75 -3.43
N LYS A 57 -5.99 15.51 -2.68
CA LYS A 57 -5.67 16.91 -2.33
C LYS A 57 -4.38 17.02 -1.52
N GLU A 58 -4.20 16.13 -0.56
CA GLU A 58 -2.97 16.05 0.25
C GLU A 58 -1.75 15.66 -0.60
N ALA A 59 -1.98 14.94 -1.70
CA ALA A 59 -0.95 14.62 -2.66
C ALA A 59 -0.55 15.85 -3.46
N GLU A 60 -1.47 16.76 -3.84
CA GLU A 60 -1.15 17.95 -4.66
C GLU A 60 0.01 18.77 -4.08
N GLY A 61 0.03 18.97 -2.76
CA GLY A 61 1.10 19.68 -2.05
C GLY A 61 2.36 18.85 -1.73
N LYS A 62 2.43 17.59 -2.17
CA LYS A 62 3.62 16.74 -2.03
C LYS A 62 4.42 16.75 -3.33
N GLU A 63 5.71 17.02 -3.17
CA GLU A 63 6.67 16.91 -4.26
C GLU A 63 7.42 15.56 -4.19
N PRO A 64 7.50 14.82 -5.30
CA PRO A 64 8.37 13.66 -5.41
C PRO A 64 9.83 14.04 -5.15
N VAL A 65 10.55 13.19 -4.42
CA VAL A 65 12.00 13.36 -4.22
C VAL A 65 12.74 12.84 -5.44
N GLU A 66 13.66 13.62 -6.00
CA GLU A 66 14.57 13.10 -7.01
C GLU A 66 15.75 12.40 -6.34
N ARG A 67 15.76 11.07 -6.43
CA ARG A 67 16.84 10.21 -5.93
C ARG A 67 17.31 9.31 -7.05
N SER A 68 18.61 9.14 -7.23
CA SER A 68 19.18 8.22 -8.23
C SER A 68 18.85 6.75 -7.90
N GLU A 69 18.98 5.86 -8.88
CA GLU A 69 18.78 4.42 -8.65
C GLU A 69 19.80 3.88 -7.64
N GLU A 70 21.04 4.39 -7.66
CA GLU A 70 22.12 3.97 -6.78
C GLU A 70 21.86 4.40 -5.33
N GLU A 71 21.59 5.68 -5.10
CA GLU A 71 21.26 6.20 -3.77
C GLU A 71 20.05 5.49 -3.16
N PHE A 72 19.02 5.23 -3.97
CA PHE A 72 17.84 4.50 -3.52
C PHE A 72 18.17 3.07 -3.10
N ARG A 73 18.99 2.34 -3.87
CA ARG A 73 19.40 0.98 -3.54
C ARG A 73 20.25 0.95 -2.29
N THR A 74 21.22 1.86 -2.16
CA THR A 74 22.07 1.99 -0.97
C THR A 74 21.24 2.25 0.27
N LEU A 75 20.29 3.19 0.21
CA LEU A 75 19.36 3.46 1.32
C LEU A 75 18.52 2.23 1.69
N VAL A 76 17.91 1.56 0.72
CA VAL A 76 17.08 0.38 1.01
C VAL A 76 17.92 -0.74 1.61
N LEU A 77 19.14 -0.98 1.10
CA LEU A 77 20.00 -2.05 1.60
C LEU A 77 20.50 -1.76 3.02
N SER A 78 20.85 -0.51 3.35
CA SER A 78 21.25 -0.14 4.71
C SER A 78 20.10 -0.31 5.70
N LEU A 79 18.89 0.10 5.32
CA LEU A 79 17.69 -0.08 6.14
C LEU A 79 17.33 -1.54 6.35
N VAL A 80 17.48 -2.37 5.31
CA VAL A 80 17.27 -3.82 5.43
C VAL A 80 18.24 -4.42 6.42
N GLU A 81 19.52 -4.04 6.39
CA GLU A 81 20.53 -4.54 7.33
C GLU A 81 20.26 -4.08 8.77
N GLU A 82 19.94 -2.80 8.97
CA GLU A 82 19.58 -2.25 10.28
C GLU A 82 18.37 -2.98 10.87
N PHE A 83 17.25 -3.01 10.14
CA PHE A 83 16.00 -3.56 10.67
C PHE A 83 16.01 -5.09 10.75
N SER A 84 16.80 -5.78 9.93
CA SER A 84 17.00 -7.23 10.09
C SER A 84 17.67 -7.54 11.43
N ARG A 85 18.65 -6.74 11.83
CA ARG A 85 19.31 -6.86 13.15
C ARG A 85 18.36 -6.48 14.28
N GLU A 86 17.66 -5.36 14.15
CA GLU A 86 16.70 -4.88 15.16
C GLU A 86 15.58 -5.89 15.43
N LEU A 87 15.01 -6.49 14.38
CA LEU A 87 13.90 -7.43 14.48
C LEU A 87 14.34 -8.89 14.68
N GLY A 88 15.63 -9.19 14.58
CA GLY A 88 16.15 -10.56 14.65
C GLY A 88 15.66 -11.45 13.51
N VAL A 89 15.46 -10.89 12.31
CA VAL A 89 14.93 -11.60 11.13
C VAL A 89 15.98 -11.72 10.04
N LYS A 90 15.85 -12.74 9.18
CA LYS A 90 16.74 -12.94 8.04
C LYS A 90 16.04 -12.61 6.72
N VAL A 91 16.59 -11.63 6.01
CA VAL A 91 16.24 -11.37 4.61
C VAL A 91 17.14 -12.23 3.71
N ASN A 92 16.54 -12.83 2.69
CA ASN A 92 17.24 -13.71 1.75
C ASN A 92 17.74 -12.94 0.52
N LYS A 93 16.85 -12.22 -0.17
CA LYS A 93 17.18 -11.44 -1.37
C LYS A 93 16.34 -10.16 -1.40
N VAL A 94 16.94 -9.09 -1.90
CA VAL A 94 16.26 -7.82 -2.15
C VAL A 94 16.16 -7.59 -3.66
N PHE A 95 14.94 -7.39 -4.14
CA PHE A 95 14.63 -7.14 -5.54
C PHE A 95 14.05 -5.73 -5.71
N PHE A 96 14.39 -5.08 -6.83
CA PHE A 96 13.88 -3.77 -7.19
C PHE A 96 13.13 -3.87 -8.52
N ARG A 97 11.80 -3.83 -8.47
CA ARG A 97 10.93 -4.06 -9.64
C ARG A 97 9.88 -2.96 -9.74
N ARG A 98 9.41 -2.63 -10.94
CA ARG A 98 8.21 -1.80 -11.06
C ARG A 98 7.00 -2.65 -10.69
N MET A 99 6.17 -2.16 -9.77
CA MET A 99 4.95 -2.85 -9.30
C MET A 99 3.74 -1.93 -9.51
N SER A 100 2.58 -2.51 -9.83
CA SER A 100 1.38 -1.75 -10.22
C SER A 100 0.35 -1.57 -9.11
N THR A 101 0.55 -2.17 -7.94
CA THR A 101 -0.48 -2.21 -6.89
C THR A 101 0.03 -2.01 -5.46
N ARG A 102 1.35 -1.95 -5.26
CA ARG A 102 1.95 -1.88 -3.92
C ARG A 102 3.35 -1.29 -3.94
N TRP A 103 3.76 -0.76 -2.81
CA TRP A 103 5.10 -0.20 -2.59
C TRP A 103 6.17 -1.27 -2.37
N ALA A 104 5.81 -2.40 -1.75
CA ALA A 104 6.72 -3.50 -1.55
C ALA A 104 5.97 -4.82 -1.29
N SER A 105 6.75 -5.89 -1.10
CA SER A 105 6.26 -7.17 -0.57
C SER A 105 7.39 -8.04 -0.05
N CYS A 106 7.15 -8.77 1.04
CA CYS A 106 8.06 -9.75 1.58
C CYS A 106 7.45 -11.16 1.61
N SER A 107 8.18 -12.13 1.04
CA SER A 107 7.75 -13.55 1.06
C SER A 107 8.10 -14.25 2.37
N ARG A 108 7.51 -15.43 2.60
CA ARG A 108 7.86 -16.29 3.74
C ARG A 108 9.34 -16.65 3.83
N LYS A 109 10.00 -16.75 2.67
CA LYS A 109 11.42 -17.08 2.55
C LYS A 109 12.36 -15.88 2.72
N GLY A 110 11.85 -14.70 3.09
CA GLY A 110 12.68 -13.50 3.23
C GLY A 110 13.06 -12.84 1.91
N ASN A 111 12.41 -13.16 0.79
CA ASN A 111 12.59 -12.38 -0.44
C ASN A 111 11.77 -11.08 -0.35
N LEU A 112 12.47 -9.96 -0.22
CA LEU A 112 11.90 -8.61 -0.24
C LEU A 112 11.91 -8.08 -1.67
N THR A 113 10.78 -7.55 -2.13
CA THR A 113 10.68 -6.82 -3.39
C THR A 113 10.21 -5.41 -3.10
N ILE A 114 10.99 -4.41 -3.46
CA ILE A 114 10.64 -2.99 -3.35
C ILE A 114 10.25 -2.46 -4.73
N ASN A 115 9.20 -1.64 -4.77
CA ASN A 115 8.77 -0.95 -5.99
C ASN A 115 9.79 0.13 -6.36
N ARG A 116 10.27 0.16 -7.61
CA ARG A 116 11.20 1.19 -8.09
C ARG A 116 10.65 2.61 -7.98
N LEU A 117 9.33 2.78 -8.00
CA LEU A 117 8.69 4.07 -7.79
C LEU A 117 8.94 4.63 -6.37
N ALA A 118 9.29 3.79 -5.39
CA ALA A 118 9.58 4.24 -4.03
C ALA A 118 10.83 5.14 -3.97
N ARG A 119 11.68 5.17 -5.01
CA ARG A 119 12.80 6.13 -5.11
C ARG A 119 12.34 7.59 -5.02
N PHE A 120 11.09 7.84 -5.42
CA PHE A 120 10.48 9.16 -5.43
C PHE A 120 9.84 9.56 -4.09
N LEU A 121 9.93 8.69 -3.09
CA LEU A 121 9.42 8.96 -1.75
C LEU A 121 10.47 9.66 -0.89
N PRO A 122 10.01 10.48 0.07
CA PRO A 122 10.80 10.85 1.24
C PRO A 122 11.41 9.63 1.95
N SER A 123 12.59 9.80 2.55
CA SER A 123 13.31 8.70 3.20
C SER A 123 12.49 8.03 4.31
N HIS A 124 11.74 8.79 5.10
CA HIS A 124 10.94 8.26 6.22
C HIS A 124 9.85 7.28 5.76
N LEU A 125 9.32 7.46 4.54
CA LEU A 125 8.36 6.52 3.96
C LEU A 125 9.05 5.26 3.46
N ILE A 126 10.27 5.37 2.93
CA ILE A 126 11.08 4.21 2.54
C ILE A 126 11.46 3.38 3.78
N GLU A 127 11.88 4.04 4.86
CA GLU A 127 12.12 3.44 6.17
C GLU A 127 10.92 2.65 6.66
N TYR A 128 9.74 3.28 6.64
CA TYR A 128 8.50 2.64 7.04
C TYR A 128 8.16 1.43 6.17
N ILE A 129 8.26 1.55 4.83
CA ILE A 129 8.03 0.43 3.89
C ILE A 129 8.94 -0.75 4.23
N VAL A 130 10.24 -0.52 4.39
CA VAL A 130 11.20 -1.60 4.65
C VAL A 130 10.90 -2.26 6.00
N PHE A 131 10.65 -1.48 7.06
CA PHE A 131 10.34 -2.03 8.37
C PHE A 131 9.04 -2.84 8.37
N HIS A 132 7.98 -2.31 7.74
CA HIS A 132 6.68 -2.98 7.60
C HIS A 132 6.82 -4.36 6.95
N GLU A 133 7.58 -4.44 5.86
CA GLU A 133 7.79 -5.69 5.13
C GLU A 133 8.68 -6.69 5.88
N LEU A 134 9.64 -6.22 6.68
CA LEU A 134 10.43 -7.10 7.54
C LEU A 134 9.63 -7.58 8.74
N ALA A 135 8.73 -6.77 9.30
CA ALA A 135 7.80 -7.19 10.35
C ALA A 135 6.90 -8.37 9.89
N HIS A 136 6.63 -8.46 8.58
CA HIS A 136 5.94 -9.63 8.02
C HIS A 136 6.70 -10.96 8.16
N LEU A 137 8.00 -10.94 8.47
CA LEU A 137 8.76 -12.16 8.78
C LEU A 137 8.43 -12.70 10.17
N ILE A 138 7.98 -11.85 11.09
CA ILE A 138 7.54 -12.20 12.45
C ILE A 138 6.06 -12.58 12.42
N GLU A 139 5.21 -11.71 11.88
CA GLU A 139 3.76 -11.92 11.81
C GLU A 139 3.23 -11.66 10.40
N ARG A 140 2.61 -12.67 9.79
CA ARG A 140 2.29 -12.70 8.36
C ARG A 140 1.06 -11.90 7.99
N ARG A 141 0.18 -11.65 8.96
CA ARG A 141 -1.09 -10.95 8.76
C ARG A 141 -1.06 -9.66 9.56
N HIS A 142 -1.77 -8.63 9.13
CA HIS A 142 -1.91 -7.36 9.87
C HIS A 142 -2.80 -7.50 11.12
N THR A 143 -2.45 -8.42 12.02
CA THR A 143 -3.09 -8.62 13.32
C THR A 143 -2.57 -7.60 14.34
N ASP A 144 -3.17 -7.57 15.52
CA ASP A 144 -2.69 -6.72 16.63
C ASP A 144 -1.23 -7.02 16.99
N ALA A 145 -0.76 -8.26 16.82
CA ALA A 145 0.63 -8.64 17.03
C ALA A 145 1.57 -7.97 16.02
N PHE A 146 1.18 -7.93 14.74
CA PHE A 146 1.92 -7.22 13.70
C PHE A 146 2.01 -5.73 14.01
N TRP A 147 0.87 -5.09 14.30
CA TRP A 147 0.85 -3.65 14.56
C TRP A 147 1.61 -3.28 15.83
N ARG A 148 1.65 -4.17 16.83
CA ARG A 148 2.49 -4.00 18.02
C ARG A 148 3.98 -4.00 17.69
N VAL A 149 4.42 -4.76 16.70
CA VAL A 149 5.82 -4.72 16.23
C VAL A 149 6.09 -3.41 15.51
N VAL A 150 5.22 -3.03 14.56
CA VAL A 150 5.35 -1.78 13.78
C VAL A 150 5.33 -0.55 14.68
N SER A 151 4.39 -0.46 15.61
CA SER A 151 4.18 0.71 16.45
C SER A 151 5.31 0.98 17.45
N ARG A 152 6.18 -0.02 17.73
CA ARG A 152 7.36 0.18 18.58
C ARG A 152 8.36 1.16 17.96
N LYS A 153 8.51 1.12 16.64
CA LYS A 153 9.39 2.05 15.90
C LYS A 153 8.61 3.19 15.25
N PHE A 154 7.42 2.90 14.73
CA PHE A 154 6.56 3.86 14.03
C PHE A 154 5.21 4.01 14.75
N PRO A 155 5.15 4.72 15.89
CA PRO A 155 3.90 4.90 16.63
C PRO A 155 2.82 5.61 15.79
N SER A 156 3.23 6.49 14.88
CA SER A 156 2.36 7.22 13.96
C SER A 156 2.12 6.50 12.62
N TYR A 157 2.24 5.17 12.56
CA TYR A 157 2.06 4.40 11.32
C TYR A 157 0.75 4.68 10.57
N PRO A 158 -0.40 5.00 11.20
CA PRO A 158 -1.61 5.31 10.42
C PRO A 158 -1.43 6.55 9.53
N SER A 159 -0.64 7.53 9.99
CA SER A 159 -0.30 8.71 9.18
C SER A 159 0.63 8.34 8.02
N LEU A 160 1.60 7.45 8.25
CA LEU A 160 2.54 6.99 7.23
C LEU A 160 1.83 6.19 6.14
N GLU A 161 0.87 5.33 6.52
CA GLU A 161 0.01 4.61 5.57
C GLU A 161 -0.81 5.58 4.70
N ARG A 162 -1.39 6.62 5.32
CA ARG A 162 -2.12 7.67 4.59
C ARG A 162 -1.21 8.43 3.64
N GLU A 163 -0.02 8.81 4.09
CA GLU A 163 0.96 9.54 3.30
C GLU A 163 1.45 8.72 2.09
N LEU A 164 1.76 7.44 2.30
CA LEU A 164 2.09 6.49 1.24
C LEU A 164 0.97 6.35 0.21
N PHE A 165 -0.27 6.33 0.67
CA PHE A 165 -1.44 6.27 -0.20
C PHE A 165 -1.59 7.57 -1.02
N ALA A 166 -1.36 8.74 -0.42
CA ALA A 166 -1.33 10.01 -1.12
C ALA A 166 -0.24 10.04 -2.20
N TYR A 167 0.99 9.64 -1.87
CA TYR A 167 2.10 9.57 -2.83
C TYR A 167 1.82 8.63 -4.01
N TRP A 168 1.00 7.59 -3.83
CA TRP A 168 0.60 6.71 -4.93
C TRP A 168 -0.09 7.47 -6.07
N PHE A 169 -0.83 8.54 -5.78
CA PHE A 169 -1.47 9.37 -6.82
C PHE A 169 -0.48 10.25 -7.60
N LYS A 170 0.73 10.46 -7.08
CA LYS A 170 1.76 11.30 -7.73
C LYS A 170 2.70 10.51 -8.61
N VAL A 171 3.06 9.29 -8.22
CA VAL A 171 4.11 8.52 -8.91
C VAL A 171 3.68 7.13 -9.38
N GLY A 172 2.47 6.70 -8.99
CA GLY A 172 1.89 5.37 -9.27
C GLY A 172 1.20 5.22 -10.62
#